data_AF-A0A2C9LM08-F1
#
_entry.id   AF-A0A2C9LM08-F1
#
_cell.length_a   1.000
_cell.length_b   1.000
_cell.length_c   1.000
_cell.angle_alpha   90.00
_cell.angle_beta   90.00
_cell.angle_gamma   90.00
#
_symmetry.space_group_name_H-M   'P 1'
#
loop_
_entity.id
_entity.type
_entity.pdbx_description
1 polymer ?
#
loop_
_entity_poly.entity_id
_entity_poly.type
_entity_poly.pdbx_seq_one_letter_code
_entity_poly.pdbx_strand_id
1 'polypeptide(L)'
;VQTVITDMGLSHVAENRIGGAVVRGVSGGEKRRITIGVQLLKDPDILLLDEPTSGLDAFTAHHLVQSLADLAHKGKLVIMSIHQPRSDIFRLLDKIAILTIGQLAFLGRPDQMVPYFTSVGYSCPVNQNPCDVY
;
A
#
# COMPACT_ATOMS: atom_id res chain seq x y z
N VAL A 1 11.77 3.12 -18.43
CA VAL A 1 10.38 2.66 -18.69
C VAL A 1 10.20 1.18 -18.34
N GLN A 2 10.96 0.25 -18.94
CA GLN A 2 10.77 -1.20 -18.71
C GLN A 2 10.82 -1.63 -17.23
N THR A 3 11.78 -1.08 -16.47
CA THR A 3 11.90 -1.34 -15.03
C THR A 3 10.62 -0.98 -14.27
N VAL A 4 10.02 0.18 -14.58
CA VAL A 4 8.78 0.63 -13.93
C VAL A 4 7.59 -0.28 -14.27
N ILE A 5 7.51 -0.76 -15.52
CA ILE A 5 6.47 -1.71 -15.94
C ILE A 5 6.60 -3.02 -15.15
N THR A 6 7.83 -3.49 -14.94
CA THR A 6 8.11 -4.73 -14.20
C THR A 6 7.84 -4.54 -12.72
N ASP A 7 8.36 -3.48 -12.10
CA ASP A 7 8.17 -3.17 -10.67
C ASP A 7 6.69 -3.02 -10.32
N MET A 8 5.86 -2.50 -11.23
CA MET A 8 4.41 -2.35 -11.04
C MET A 8 3.57 -3.59 -11.42
N GLY A 9 4.20 -4.70 -11.83
CA GLY A 9 3.48 -5.91 -12.25
C GLY A 9 2.51 -5.66 -13.41
N LEU A 10 2.99 -4.92 -14.42
CA LEU A 10 2.21 -4.52 -15.61
C LEU A 10 2.75 -5.13 -16.91
N SER A 11 3.77 -5.99 -16.84
CA SER A 11 4.42 -6.58 -18.01
C SER A 11 3.46 -7.34 -18.92
N HIS A 12 2.43 -7.99 -18.36
CA HIS A 12 1.42 -8.75 -19.12
C HIS A 12 0.40 -7.86 -19.86
N VAL A 13 0.34 -6.56 -19.55
CA VAL A 13 -0.56 -5.58 -20.19
C VAL A 13 0.18 -4.41 -20.84
N ALA A 14 1.50 -4.51 -21.02
CA ALA A 14 2.32 -3.41 -21.52
C ALA A 14 1.85 -2.86 -22.88
N GLU A 15 1.41 -3.75 -23.77
CA GLU A 15 0.94 -3.40 -25.13
C GLU A 15 -0.59 -3.22 -25.22
N ASN A 16 -1.30 -3.37 -24.11
CA ASN A 16 -2.75 -3.26 -24.09
C ASN A 16 -3.18 -1.79 -24.02
N ARG A 17 -4.27 -1.46 -24.72
CA ARG A 17 -4.89 -0.12 -24.58
C ARG A 17 -5.44 0.05 -23.17
N ILE A 18 -5.13 1.18 -22.53
CA ILE A 18 -5.65 1.53 -21.19
C ILE A 18 -7.20 1.56 -21.19
N GLY A 19 -7.80 2.07 -22.27
CA GLY A 19 -9.25 2.22 -22.40
C GLY A 19 -9.85 3.29 -21.47
N GLY A 20 -11.16 3.52 -21.57
CA GLY A 20 -11.89 4.56 -20.87
C GLY A 20 -13.32 4.13 -20.53
N ALA A 21 -14.22 5.08 -20.27
CA ALA A 21 -15.62 4.78 -19.95
C ALA A 21 -16.37 4.13 -21.13
N VAL A 22 -15.99 4.46 -22.37
CA VAL A 22 -16.67 3.99 -23.59
C VAL A 22 -15.99 2.76 -24.19
N VAL A 23 -14.66 2.67 -24.08
CA VAL A 23 -13.86 1.58 -24.67
C VAL A 23 -13.20 0.79 -23.55
N ARG A 24 -13.55 -0.49 -23.42
CA ARG A 24 -12.93 -1.39 -22.45
C ARG A 24 -11.43 -1.49 -22.71
N GLY A 25 -10.64 -1.48 -21.64
CA GLY A 25 -9.19 -1.68 -21.68
C GLY A 25 -8.74 -2.45 -20.44
N VAL A 26 -7.59 -2.05 -19.89
CA VAL A 26 -7.04 -2.65 -18.66
C VAL A 26 -7.98 -2.47 -17.45
N SER A 27 -7.85 -3.36 -16.47
CA SER A 27 -8.64 -3.35 -15.23
C SER A 27 -8.42 -2.06 -14.41
N GLY A 28 -9.36 -1.73 -13.52
CA GLY A 28 -9.22 -0.57 -12.64
C GLY A 28 -7.95 -0.62 -11.78
N GLY A 29 -7.57 -1.82 -11.33
CA GLY A 29 -6.34 -2.00 -10.57
C GLY A 29 -5.07 -1.79 -11.38
N GLU A 30 -5.06 -2.26 -12.63
CA GLU A 30 -3.97 -1.97 -13.57
C GLU A 30 -3.89 -0.47 -13.88
N LYS A 31 -5.02 0.22 -14.08
CA LYS A 31 -5.02 1.69 -14.24
C LYS A 31 -4.37 2.39 -13.06
N ARG A 32 -4.67 1.96 -11.82
CA ARG A 32 -4.08 2.56 -10.62
C ARG A 32 -2.57 2.34 -10.56
N ARG A 33 -2.09 1.12 -10.85
CA ARG A 33 -0.65 0.84 -10.93
C ARG A 33 0.04 1.60 -12.07
N ILE A 34 -0.63 1.79 -13.20
CA ILE A 34 -0.14 2.64 -14.30
C ILE A 34 0.01 4.08 -13.81
N THR A 35 -0.97 4.64 -13.09
CA THR A 35 -0.88 6.00 -12.54
C THR A 35 0.30 6.16 -11.58
N ILE A 36 0.57 5.17 -10.73
CA ILE A 36 1.75 5.14 -9.85
C ILE A 36 3.03 5.07 -10.71
N GLY A 37 3.07 4.18 -11.69
CA GLY A 37 4.19 4.03 -12.62
C GLY A 37 4.53 5.33 -13.37
N VAL A 38 3.52 6.10 -13.79
CA VAL A 38 3.73 7.42 -14.42
C VAL A 38 4.47 8.38 -13.48
N GLN A 39 4.20 8.35 -12.17
CA GLN A 39 4.96 9.17 -11.23
C GLN A 39 6.38 8.63 -11.01
N LEU A 40 6.56 7.31 -10.98
CA LEU A 40 7.88 6.69 -10.82
C LEU A 40 8.84 6.98 -11.99
N LEU A 41 8.32 7.29 -13.19
CA LEU A 41 9.16 7.73 -14.31
C LEU A 41 9.91 9.04 -14.05
N LYS A 42 9.45 9.85 -13.08
CA LYS A 42 10.14 11.09 -12.66
C LYS A 42 11.24 10.83 -11.62
N ASP A 43 11.41 9.57 -11.20
CA ASP A 43 12.34 9.16 -10.15
C ASP A 43 12.23 9.99 -8.84
N PRO A 44 11.01 10.20 -8.29
CA PRO A 44 10.85 11.02 -7.10
C PRO A 44 11.49 10.34 -5.88
N ASP A 45 12.08 11.12 -4.96
CA ASP A 45 12.61 10.61 -3.69
C ASP A 45 11.51 10.32 -2.66
N ILE A 46 10.36 11.00 -2.80
CA ILE A 46 9.20 10.87 -1.91
C ILE A 46 7.96 10.55 -2.76
N LEU A 47 7.26 9.49 -2.37
CA LEU A 47 6.01 9.07 -2.97
C LEU A 47 4.89 9.09 -1.92
N LEU A 48 3.86 9.90 -2.18
CA LEU A 48 2.65 9.98 -1.37
C LEU A 48 1.51 9.30 -2.12
N LEU A 49 0.90 8.27 -1.53
CA LEU A 49 -0.19 7.53 -2.14
C LEU A 49 -1.44 7.60 -1.27
N ASP A 50 -2.55 8.02 -1.87
CA ASP A 50 -3.84 7.96 -1.22
C ASP A 50 -4.54 6.65 -1.57
N GLU A 51 -4.82 5.82 -0.56
CA GLU A 51 -5.51 4.53 -0.62
C GLU A 51 -5.15 3.64 -1.83
N PRO A 52 -3.86 3.34 -2.09
CA PRO A 52 -3.44 2.69 -3.33
C PRO A 52 -4.03 1.28 -3.52
N THR A 53 -4.49 0.63 -2.45
CA THR A 53 -5.11 -0.69 -2.45
C THR A 53 -6.61 -0.69 -2.71
N SER A 54 -7.26 0.48 -2.68
CA SER A 54 -8.72 0.59 -2.83
C SER A 54 -9.17 0.18 -4.23
N GLY A 55 -10.14 -0.74 -4.28
CA GLY A 55 -10.66 -1.34 -5.52
C GLY A 55 -9.83 -2.50 -6.09
N LEU A 56 -8.80 -2.97 -5.38
CA LEU A 56 -8.02 -4.15 -5.75
C LEU A 56 -8.53 -5.40 -5.03
N ASP A 57 -8.40 -6.55 -5.67
CA ASP A 57 -8.51 -7.83 -4.98
C ASP A 57 -7.29 -8.04 -4.04
N ALA A 58 -7.42 -8.99 -3.11
CA ALA A 58 -6.41 -9.20 -2.07
C ALA A 58 -5.02 -9.54 -2.63
N PHE A 59 -4.94 -10.35 -3.69
CA PHE A 59 -3.67 -10.75 -4.27
C PHE A 59 -2.98 -9.57 -4.95
N THR A 60 -3.73 -8.80 -5.75
CA THR A 60 -3.22 -7.61 -6.42
C THR A 60 -2.82 -6.51 -5.43
N ALA A 61 -3.58 -6.32 -4.34
CA ALA A 61 -3.26 -5.36 -3.28
C ALA A 61 -1.95 -5.72 -2.58
N HIS A 62 -1.77 -7.00 -2.21
CA HIS A 62 -0.55 -7.49 -1.59
C HIS A 62 0.68 -7.22 -2.48
N HIS A 63 0.60 -7.60 -3.75
CA HIS A 63 1.69 -7.38 -4.71
C HIS A 63 2.02 -5.90 -4.89
N LEU A 64 1.01 -5.02 -4.93
CA LEU A 64 1.25 -3.58 -5.02
C LEU A 64 2.01 -3.07 -3.78
N VAL A 65 1.58 -3.46 -2.58
CA VAL A 65 2.26 -3.02 -1.34
C VAL A 65 3.68 -3.57 -1.28
N GLN A 66 3.91 -4.83 -1.69
CA GLN A 66 5.26 -5.41 -1.79
C GLN A 66 6.15 -4.58 -2.73
N SER A 67 5.66 -4.25 -3.94
CA SER A 67 6.42 -3.41 -4.87
C SER A 67 6.74 -2.02 -4.29
N LEU A 68 5.83 -1.43 -3.52
CA LEU A 68 6.04 -0.16 -2.84
C LEU A 68 7.08 -0.28 -1.70
N ALA A 69 7.05 -1.37 -0.94
CA ALA A 69 8.06 -1.68 0.07
C ALA A 69 9.44 -1.90 -0.56
N ASP A 70 9.52 -2.60 -1.69
CA ASP A 70 10.77 -2.80 -2.43
C ASP A 70 11.35 -1.48 -2.95
N LEU A 71 10.49 -0.55 -3.39
CA LEU A 71 10.91 0.82 -3.74
C LEU A 71 11.43 1.57 -2.52
N ALA A 72 10.80 1.43 -1.36
CA ALA A 72 11.28 2.04 -0.13
C ALA A 72 12.66 1.50 0.26
N HIS A 73 12.88 0.18 0.15
CA HIS A 73 14.17 -0.46 0.38
C HIS A 73 15.26 -0.04 -0.63
N LYS A 74 14.89 0.46 -1.82
CA LYS A 74 15.81 1.07 -2.80
C LYS A 74 16.17 2.54 -2.46
N GLY A 75 15.77 3.04 -1.29
CA GLY A 75 16.14 4.38 -0.80
C GLY A 75 15.08 5.46 -1.05
N LYS A 76 13.87 5.09 -1.46
CA LYS A 76 12.74 6.02 -1.60
C LYS A 76 11.95 6.14 -0.29
N LEU A 77 11.34 7.29 -0.04
CA LEU A 77 10.35 7.44 1.04
C LEU A 77 8.95 7.20 0.47
N VAL A 78 8.26 6.18 0.97
CA VAL A 78 6.89 5.88 0.57
C VAL A 78 5.96 6.10 1.76
N ILE A 79 4.96 6.97 1.59
CA ILE A 79 3.90 7.21 2.56
C ILE A 79 2.57 6.88 1.90
N MET A 80 1.76 6.05 2.53
CA MET A 80 0.45 5.70 2.00
C MET A 80 -0.62 5.63 3.09
N SER A 81 -1.85 6.03 2.76
CA SER A 81 -3.04 5.69 3.53
C SER A 81 -3.55 4.31 3.08
N ILE A 82 -3.95 3.46 4.03
CA ILE A 82 -4.57 2.16 3.71
C ILE A 82 -5.84 2.03 4.53
N HIS A 83 -6.96 1.86 3.85
CA HIS A 83 -8.22 1.52 4.50
C HIS A 83 -8.23 0.02 4.84
N GLN A 84 -8.22 -0.31 6.14
CA GLN A 84 -8.32 -1.69 6.67
C GLN A 84 -7.31 -2.67 6.04
N PRO A 85 -6.00 -2.54 6.33
CA PRO A 85 -5.00 -3.45 5.79
C PRO A 85 -5.21 -4.87 6.32
N ARG A 86 -5.15 -5.83 5.41
CA ARG A 86 -5.14 -7.26 5.76
C ARG A 86 -3.84 -7.60 6.51
N SER A 87 -3.86 -8.68 7.29
CA SER A 87 -2.72 -9.10 8.12
C SER A 87 -1.43 -9.41 7.34
N ASP A 88 -1.54 -9.81 6.07
CA ASP A 88 -0.40 -10.04 5.18
C ASP A 88 0.23 -8.72 4.73
N ILE A 89 -0.57 -7.71 4.40
CA ILE A 89 -0.12 -6.34 4.09
C ILE A 89 0.52 -5.70 5.33
N PHE A 90 -0.07 -5.90 6.50
CA PHE A 90 0.44 -5.36 7.77
C PHE A 90 1.91 -5.71 8.03
N ARG A 91 2.33 -6.92 7.63
CA ARG A 91 3.72 -7.40 7.82
C ARG A 91 4.73 -6.77 6.86
N LEU A 92 4.27 -6.09 5.81
CA LEU A 92 5.12 -5.43 4.83
C LEU A 92 5.46 -3.98 5.21
N LEU A 93 4.82 -3.44 6.25
CA LEU A 93 4.96 -2.04 6.64
C LEU A 93 6.16 -1.85 7.57
N ASP A 94 7.03 -0.89 7.27
CA ASP A 94 8.16 -0.54 8.15
C ASP A 94 7.71 0.24 9.40
N LYS A 95 6.74 1.13 9.20
CA LYS A 95 6.15 2.00 10.22
C LYS A 95 4.66 2.16 9.99
N ILE A 96 3.93 2.35 11.07
CA ILE A 96 2.49 2.52 11.10
C ILE A 96 2.17 3.77 11.92
N ALA A 97 1.35 4.64 11.34
CA ALA A 97 0.76 5.78 12.01
C ALA A 97 -0.75 5.58 12.07
N ILE A 98 -1.33 5.57 13.27
CA ILE A 98 -2.78 5.53 13.46
C ILE A 98 -3.25 6.95 13.79
N LEU A 99 -4.18 7.46 12.99
CA LEU A 99 -4.82 8.74 13.22
C LEU A 99 -6.29 8.53 13.60
N THR A 100 -6.74 9.24 14.62
CA THR A 100 -8.15 9.29 15.04
C THR A 100 -8.58 10.74 15.21
N ILE A 101 -9.64 11.16 14.52
CA ILE A 101 -10.20 12.53 14.60
C ILE A 101 -9.09 13.62 14.46
N GLY A 102 -8.16 13.42 13.52
CA GLY A 102 -7.05 14.33 13.25
C GLY A 102 -5.89 14.31 14.26
N GLN A 103 -5.93 13.43 15.27
CA GLN A 103 -4.86 13.25 16.25
C GLN A 103 -4.09 11.95 16.01
N LEU A 104 -2.78 11.99 16.25
CA LEU A 104 -1.92 10.81 16.17
C LEU A 104 -2.10 9.95 17.43
N ALA A 105 -2.69 8.78 17.27
CA ALA A 105 -2.89 7.81 18.35
C ALA A 105 -1.66 6.91 18.58
N PHE A 106 -0.96 6.57 17.49
CA PHE A 106 0.23 5.71 17.53
C PHE A 106 1.15 6.03 16.34
N LEU A 107 2.46 5.98 16.57
CA LEU A 107 3.48 5.96 15.52
C LEU A 107 4.61 5.04 15.94
N GLY A 108 4.86 3.99 15.17
CA GLY A 108 5.92 3.04 15.49
C GLY A 108 6.03 1.92 14.46
N ARG A 109 6.87 0.94 14.74
CA ARG A 109 6.96 -0.28 13.95
C ARG A 109 5.73 -1.18 14.21
N PRO A 110 5.35 -2.08 13.28
CA PRO A 110 4.23 -3.00 13.50
C PRO A 110 4.36 -3.86 14.76
N ASP A 111 5.58 -4.30 15.10
CA ASP A 111 5.87 -5.11 16.29
C ASP A 111 5.70 -4.34 17.62
N GLN A 112 5.68 -3.02 17.57
CA GLN A 112 5.49 -2.15 18.74
C GLN A 112 4.02 -1.82 18.99
N MET A 113 3.14 -2.03 18.01
CA MET A 113 1.74 -1.59 18.07
C MET A 113 0.95 -2.31 19.16
N VAL A 114 0.96 -3.64 19.16
CA VAL A 114 0.25 -4.44 20.19
C VAL A 114 0.78 -4.17 21.60
N PRO A 115 2.11 -4.16 21.86
CA PRO A 115 2.64 -3.76 23.16
C PRO A 115 2.19 -2.37 23.62
N TYR A 116 2.20 -1.38 22.72
CA TYR A 116 1.78 -0.01 23.03
C TYR A 116 0.32 0.04 23.48
N PHE A 117 -0.62 -0.48 22.68
CA PHE A 117 -2.03 -0.45 23.03
C PHE A 117 -2.35 -1.30 24.26
N THR A 118 -1.64 -2.42 24.45
CA THR A 118 -1.77 -3.23 25.67
C THR A 118 -1.36 -2.44 26.91
N SER A 119 -0.31 -1.60 26.83
CA SER A 119 0.15 -0.77 27.96
C SER A 119 -0.85 0.30 28.40
N VAL A 120 -1.75 0.71 27.50
CA VAL A 120 -2.83 1.68 27.77
C VAL A 120 -4.19 1.01 27.98
N GLY A 121 -4.23 -0.32 28.18
CA GLY A 121 -5.42 -1.06 28.56
C GLY A 121 -6.20 -1.72 27.41
N TYR A 122 -5.69 -1.70 26.18
CA TYR A 122 -6.32 -2.28 24.99
C TYR A 122 -5.53 -3.49 24.46
N SER A 123 -5.85 -4.69 24.95
CA SER A 123 -5.22 -5.93 24.48
C SER A 123 -5.83 -6.44 23.16
N CYS A 124 -4.98 -6.85 22.22
CA CYS A 124 -5.43 -7.52 21.00
C CYS A 124 -5.67 -9.02 21.27
N PRO A 125 -6.86 -9.58 20.93
CA PRO A 125 -7.10 -11.01 21.03
C PRO A 125 -6.15 -11.82 20.16
N VAL A 126 -5.87 -13.06 20.58
CA VAL A 126 -5.06 -14.01 19.81
C VAL A 126 -5.76 -14.32 18.49
N ASN A 127 -5.00 -14.39 17.39
CA ASN A 127 -5.48 -14.63 16.02
C ASN A 127 -6.38 -13.54 15.42
N GLN A 128 -6.40 -12.33 15.99
CA GLN A 128 -6.98 -11.17 15.33
C GLN A 128 -5.92 -10.32 14.65
N ASN A 129 -6.31 -9.67 13.57
CA ASN A 129 -5.50 -8.67 12.90
C ASN A 129 -5.46 -7.41 13.78
N PRO A 130 -4.29 -6.95 14.24
CA PRO A 130 -4.20 -5.75 15.08
C PRO A 130 -4.83 -4.51 14.43
N CYS A 131 -4.78 -4.39 13.09
CA CYS A 131 -5.40 -3.28 12.36
C CYS A 131 -6.93 -3.32 12.28
N ASP A 132 -7.55 -4.46 12.62
CA ASP A 132 -9.01 -4.55 12.74
C ASP A 132 -9.47 -4.22 14.18
N VAL A 133 -8.54 -4.21 15.14
CA VAL A 133 -8.81 -4.00 16.58
C VAL A 133 -8.55 -2.55 17.01
N TYR A 134 -7.48 -1.94 16.49
CA TYR A 134 -7.02 -0.58 16.83
C TYR A 134 -7.29 0.40 15.71
#